data_AF-A0A0C9ULM6-F1
#
_entry.id   AF-A0A0C9ULM6-F1
#
_cell.length_a   1.000
_cell.length_b   1.000
_cell.length_c   1.000
_cell.angle_alpha   90.00
_cell.angle_beta   90.00
_cell.angle_gamma   90.00
#
_symmetry.space_group_name_H-M   'P 1'
#
loop_
_entity.id
_entity.type
_entity.pdbx_description
1 polymer ?
#
loop_
_entity_poly.entity_id
_entity_poly.type
_entity_poly.pdbx_seq_one_letter_code
_entity_poly.pdbx_strand_id
1 'polypeptide(L)'
;MRFQLSTILSLSVLAFFSMSDIAIVYDDSSIAQFNYGDCLEAIKDDGTPVSSAQFSDNTVCNVFHEPDCNGASVPVPLPATITVPNPFGSLTVVIRSARCKAGSVRLVGRIDG
;
A
#
# COMPACT_ATOMS: atom_id res chain seq x y z
N MET A 1 -45.44 34.81 -12.54
CA MET A 1 -45.35 33.39 -12.93
C MET A 1 -44.26 33.25 -13.99
N ARG A 2 -43.49 32.16 -13.91
CA ARG A 2 -42.50 31.62 -14.87
C ARG A 2 -41.04 32.14 -14.76
N PHE A 3 -40.30 31.36 -13.99
CA PHE A 3 -38.86 31.15 -14.02
C PHE A 3 -38.41 30.47 -15.34
N GLN A 4 -37.27 30.89 -15.89
CA GLN A 4 -36.39 30.12 -16.78
C GLN A 4 -34.96 30.55 -16.39
N LEU A 5 -34.17 29.82 -15.60
CA LEU A 5 -33.74 28.42 -15.61
C LEU A 5 -32.89 28.11 -16.85
N SER A 6 -31.65 27.67 -16.61
CA SER A 6 -30.54 27.35 -17.53
C SER A 6 -29.48 28.46 -17.52
N THR A 7 -28.26 28.28 -17.03
CA THR A 7 -27.33 27.16 -17.22
C THR A 7 -26.40 27.06 -16.01
N ILE A 8 -26.66 26.13 -15.09
CA ILE A 8 -25.64 25.73 -14.13
C ILE A 8 -24.82 24.66 -14.84
N LEU A 9 -23.63 25.07 -15.29
CA LEU A 9 -22.59 24.23 -15.84
C LEU A 9 -22.14 23.26 -14.73
N SER A 10 -22.80 22.10 -14.64
CA SER A 10 -22.42 21.02 -13.73
C SER A 10 -21.15 20.37 -14.27
N LEU A 11 -19.99 20.98 -13.98
CA LEU A 11 -18.72 20.29 -14.04
C LEU A 11 -18.71 19.28 -12.89
N SER A 12 -19.19 18.08 -13.19
CA SER A 12 -18.98 16.90 -12.35
C SER A 12 -17.50 16.53 -12.45
N VAL A 13 -16.65 17.25 -11.71
CA VAL A 13 -15.30 16.76 -11.43
C VAL A 13 -15.51 15.55 -10.54
N LEU A 14 -15.45 14.37 -11.16
CA LEU A 14 -15.21 13.11 -10.45
C LEU A 14 -13.93 13.32 -9.64
N ALA A 15 -14.11 13.65 -8.36
CA ALA A 15 -13.08 13.50 -7.38
C ALA A 15 -12.77 12.00 -7.33
N PHE A 16 -11.77 11.59 -8.10
CA PHE A 16 -11.02 10.37 -7.82
C PHE A 16 -10.39 10.62 -6.45
N PHE A 17 -11.13 10.30 -5.39
CA PHE A 17 -10.53 10.08 -4.09
C PHE A 17 -9.64 8.86 -4.27
N SER A 18 -8.38 9.06 -4.64
CA SER A 18 -7.34 8.07 -4.47
C SER A 18 -7.16 7.89 -2.97
N MET A 19 -8.03 7.08 -2.37
CA MET A 19 -7.77 6.53 -1.04
C MET A 19 -6.60 5.58 -1.23
N SER A 20 -5.40 6.06 -0.95
CA SER A 20 -4.19 5.26 -1.03
C SER A 20 -4.34 4.05 -0.09
N ASP A 21 -4.06 2.86 -0.60
CA ASP A 21 -4.29 1.61 0.13
C ASP A 21 -3.20 1.28 1.15
N ILE A 22 -2.02 1.90 0.99
CA ILE A 22 -0.83 1.65 1.78
C ILE A 22 -0.27 2.98 2.27
N ALA A 23 -0.02 3.10 3.57
CA ALA A 23 0.68 4.22 4.18
C ALA A 23 2.01 3.74 4.76
N ILE A 24 3.11 4.35 4.32
CA ILE A 24 4.46 4.07 4.82
C ILE A 24 4.92 5.27 5.64
N VAL A 25 5.43 5.00 6.83
CA VAL A 25 6.07 5.98 7.71
C VAL A 25 7.56 5.72 7.71
N TYR A 26 8.35 6.74 7.38
CA TYR A 26 9.81 6.68 7.40
C TYR A 26 10.36 7.17 8.75
N ASP A 27 11.65 6.91 9.00
CA ASP A 27 12.29 7.32 10.27
C ASP A 27 12.36 8.85 10.45
N ASP A 28 12.29 9.62 9.37
CA ASP A 28 12.15 11.09 9.40
C ASP A 28 10.72 11.56 9.76
N SER A 29 9.83 10.64 10.14
CA SER A 29 8.40 10.87 10.42
C SER A 29 7.58 11.34 9.22
N SER A 30 8.13 11.32 8.02
CA SER A 30 7.36 11.57 6.81
C SER A 30 6.48 10.37 6.47
N ILE A 31 5.34 10.66 5.83
CA ILE A 31 4.38 9.65 5.42
C ILE A 31 4.30 9.68 3.89
N ALA A 32 4.51 8.53 3.26
CA ALA A 32 4.20 8.32 1.85
C ALA A 32 3.02 7.38 1.69
N GLN A 33 2.25 7.62 0.65
CA GLN A 33 1.05 6.89 0.34
C GLN A 33 1.19 6.22 -1.02
N PHE A 34 0.80 4.95 -1.09
CA PHE A 34 0.95 4.12 -2.27
C PHE A 34 -0.30 3.28 -2.51
N ASN A 35 -0.48 2.82 -3.74
CA ASN A 35 -1.54 1.90 -4.10
C ASN A 35 -0.99 0.46 -4.14
N TYR A 36 -1.90 -0.52 -4.08
CA TYR A 36 -1.50 -1.89 -4.37
C TYR A 36 -0.94 -2.02 -5.79
N GLY A 37 0.14 -2.77 -5.93
CA GLY A 37 0.87 -2.96 -7.20
C GLY A 37 2.01 -1.96 -7.41
N ASP A 38 2.04 -0.85 -6.67
CA ASP A 38 3.19 0.06 -6.68
C ASP A 38 4.42 -0.63 -6.09
N CYS A 39 5.59 -0.26 -6.59
CA CYS A 39 6.84 -0.69 -6.00
C CYS A 39 7.20 0.24 -4.84
N LEU A 40 7.39 -0.34 -3.66
CA LEU A 40 7.67 0.34 -2.42
C LEU A 40 9.15 0.16 -2.11
N GLU A 41 9.91 1.24 -2.08
CA GLU A 41 11.31 1.18 -1.67
C GLU A 41 11.40 1.14 -0.14
N ALA A 42 12.29 0.29 0.39
CA ALA A 42 12.55 0.19 1.82
C ALA A 42 13.36 1.38 2.36
N ILE A 43 13.96 2.16 1.45
CA ILE A 43 14.77 3.34 1.73
C ILE A 43 14.42 4.41 0.69
N LYS A 44 14.18 5.63 1.12
CA LYS A 44 14.03 6.79 0.22
C LYS A 44 15.31 7.10 -0.56
N ASP A 45 15.19 7.92 -1.58
CA ASP A 45 16.31 8.50 -2.33
C ASP A 45 17.31 9.27 -1.43
N ASP A 46 16.86 9.82 -0.31
CA ASP A 46 17.69 10.53 0.67
C ASP A 46 18.42 9.61 1.67
N GLY A 47 18.19 8.29 1.58
CA GLY A 47 18.77 7.30 2.49
C GLY A 47 17.95 7.02 3.74
N THR A 48 16.78 7.64 3.92
CA THR A 48 15.92 7.42 5.07
C THR A 48 15.18 6.08 4.95
N PRO A 49 15.34 5.14 5.89
CA PRO A 49 14.66 3.86 5.85
C PRO A 49 13.19 3.95 6.29
N VAL A 50 12.42 2.94 5.90
CA VAL A 50 11.05 2.75 6.36
C VAL A 50 11.02 2.36 7.83
N SER A 51 10.26 3.10 8.62
CA SER A 51 10.06 2.87 10.05
C SER A 51 8.87 1.94 10.30
N SER A 52 7.75 2.16 9.62
CA SER A 52 6.56 1.30 9.72
C SER A 52 5.68 1.40 8.47
N ALA A 53 4.78 0.45 8.29
CA ALA A 53 3.74 0.52 7.26
C ALA A 53 2.37 0.15 7.82
N GLN A 54 1.33 0.72 7.23
CA GLN A 54 -0.06 0.42 7.50
C GLN A 54 -0.76 0.09 6.19
N PHE A 55 -1.56 -0.98 6.21
CA PHE A 55 -2.29 -1.49 5.06
C PHE A 55 -3.78 -1.40 5.32
N SER A 56 -4.56 -0.98 4.33
CA SER A 56 -6.02 -0.91 4.45
C SER A 56 -6.66 -2.30 4.56
N ASP A 57 -6.09 -3.30 3.89
CA ASP A 57 -6.59 -4.68 3.86
C ASP A 57 -5.50 -5.69 4.20
N ASN A 58 -5.91 -6.95 4.42
CA ASN A 58 -4.96 -8.05 4.52
C ASN A 58 -4.20 -8.11 3.20
N THR A 59 -2.88 -8.13 3.26
CA THR A 59 -2.05 -7.88 2.10
C THR A 59 -0.99 -8.96 1.98
N VAL A 60 -0.63 -9.34 0.77
CA VAL A 60 0.58 -10.14 0.52
C VAL A 60 1.57 -9.26 -0.22
N CYS A 61 2.73 -9.05 0.40
CA CYS A 61 3.82 -8.27 -0.18
C CYS A 61 4.91 -9.21 -0.67
N ASN A 62 5.22 -9.11 -1.96
CA ASN A 62 6.42 -9.74 -2.50
C ASN A 62 7.60 -8.83 -2.16
N VAL A 63 8.52 -9.32 -1.34
CA VAL A 63 9.73 -8.58 -0.96
C VAL A 63 10.90 -9.00 -1.84
N PHE A 64 11.73 -8.04 -2.23
CA PHE A 64 12.86 -8.20 -3.15
C PHE A 64 14.15 -7.75 -2.48
N HIS A 65 15.28 -8.37 -2.82
CA HIS A 65 16.60 -7.95 -2.32
C HIS A 65 17.26 -6.88 -3.20
N GLU A 66 16.70 -6.64 -4.38
CA GLU A 66 17.07 -5.61 -5.32
C GLU A 66 16.09 -4.41 -5.23
N PRO A 67 16.53 -3.20 -5.59
CA PRO A 67 15.61 -2.06 -5.74
C PRO A 67 14.68 -2.25 -6.94
N ASP A 68 13.68 -1.38 -7.07
CA ASP A 68 12.76 -1.31 -8.21
C ASP A 68 11.87 -2.56 -8.41
N CYS A 69 11.74 -3.39 -7.37
CA CYS A 69 10.95 -4.63 -7.37
C CYS A 69 11.37 -5.58 -8.51
N ASN A 70 12.68 -5.65 -8.76
CA ASN A 70 13.28 -6.51 -9.75
C ASN A 70 13.85 -7.78 -9.10
N GLY A 71 13.98 -8.85 -9.89
CA GLY A 71 14.65 -10.07 -9.45
C GLY A 71 13.76 -11.04 -8.66
N ALA A 72 14.40 -11.82 -7.80
CA ALA A 72 13.73 -12.86 -7.02
C ALA A 72 12.94 -12.22 -5.88
N SER A 73 11.74 -12.74 -5.62
CA SER A 73 10.92 -12.28 -4.51
C SER A 73 10.43 -13.40 -3.63
N VAL A 74 10.17 -13.04 -2.37
CA VAL A 74 9.55 -13.90 -1.37
C VAL A 74 8.19 -13.28 -1.00
N PRO A 75 7.08 -14.03 -1.08
CA PRO A 75 5.79 -13.52 -0.63
C PRO A 75 5.72 -13.53 0.90
N VAL A 76 5.35 -12.38 1.48
CA VAL A 76 5.17 -12.19 2.92
C VAL A 76 3.75 -11.69 3.18
N PRO A 77 2.91 -12.46 3.91
CA PRO A 77 1.60 -12.00 4.31
C PRO A 77 1.71 -10.96 5.44
N LEU A 78 1.02 -9.83 5.29
CA LEU A 78 0.93 -8.75 6.27
C LEU A 78 -0.54 -8.51 6.64
N PRO A 79 -0.85 -8.31 7.94
CA PRO A 79 -2.21 -8.09 8.41
C PRO A 79 -2.74 -6.70 8.04
N ALA A 80 -4.06 -6.60 7.84
CA ALA A 80 -4.75 -5.32 7.68
C ALA A 80 -4.68 -4.48 8.95
N THR A 81 -4.76 -3.15 8.79
CA THR A 81 -5.14 -2.17 9.82
C THR A 81 -4.18 -2.08 11.03
N ILE A 82 -3.18 -2.94 11.12
CA ILE A 82 -2.14 -2.92 12.15
C ILE A 82 -0.91 -2.24 11.57
N THR A 83 -0.34 -1.31 12.32
CA THR A 83 0.98 -0.74 12.01
C THR A 83 2.02 -1.84 12.15
N VAL A 84 2.62 -2.24 11.04
CA VAL A 84 3.72 -3.19 11.01
C VAL A 84 5.01 -2.40 11.22
N PRO A 85 5.71 -2.54 12.37
CA PRO A 85 6.99 -1.89 12.57
C PRO A 85 8.04 -2.57 11.70
N ASN A 86 8.86 -1.73 11.06
CA ASN A 86 9.95 -2.12 10.19
C ASN A 86 9.60 -3.32 9.27
N PRO A 87 8.56 -3.17 8.42
CA PRO A 87 8.03 -4.26 7.59
C PRO A 87 9.08 -4.86 6.65
N PHE A 88 10.18 -4.15 6.41
CA PHE A 88 11.25 -4.53 5.50
C PHE A 88 12.59 -4.85 6.21
N GLY A 89 12.72 -4.62 7.52
CA GLY A 89 14.03 -4.67 8.18
C GLY A 89 14.15 -5.64 9.35
N SER A 90 13.23 -6.59 9.52
CA SER A 90 13.27 -7.51 10.68
C SER A 90 13.61 -8.97 10.39
N LEU A 91 14.16 -9.36 9.23
CA LEU A 91 14.55 -10.77 9.04
C LEU A 91 15.70 -10.93 8.05
N THR A 92 16.95 -10.92 8.51
CA THR A 92 18.11 -11.69 7.97
C THR A 92 18.48 -11.57 6.48
N VAL A 93 17.73 -10.82 5.69
CA VAL A 93 17.87 -10.67 4.24
C VAL A 93 17.50 -9.22 3.94
N VAL A 94 18.42 -8.52 3.29
CA VAL A 94 18.32 -7.08 3.04
C VAL A 94 17.21 -6.84 2.01
N ILE A 95 15.97 -6.65 2.48
CA ILE A 95 14.86 -6.25 1.61
C ILE A 95 15.13 -4.81 1.17
N ARG A 96 15.16 -4.59 -0.14
CA ARG A 96 15.35 -3.26 -0.73
C ARG A 96 14.06 -2.68 -1.27
N SER A 97 13.18 -3.52 -1.79
CA SER A 97 11.89 -3.09 -2.31
C SER A 97 10.81 -4.14 -2.08
N ALA A 98 9.54 -3.73 -2.14
CA ALA A 98 8.40 -4.60 -1.99
C ALA A 98 7.24 -4.20 -2.91
N ARG A 99 6.53 -5.19 -3.45
CA ARG A 99 5.29 -4.95 -4.20
C ARG A 99 4.15 -5.68 -3.52
N CYS A 100 3.20 -4.90 -3.03
CA CYS A 100 2.09 -5.37 -2.23
C CYS A 100 0.81 -5.51 -3.05
N LYS A 101 0.01 -6.52 -2.74
CA LYS A 101 -1.31 -6.72 -3.34
C LYS A 101 -2.33 -6.98 -2.24
N ALA A 102 -3.53 -6.43 -2.41
CA ALA A 102 -4.68 -6.79 -1.60
C ALA A 102 -4.82 -8.32 -1.58
N GLY A 103 -4.62 -8.90 -0.41
CA GLY A 103 -4.84 -10.29 -0.14
C GLY A 103 -6.34 -10.49 0.04
N SER A 104 -7.00 -11.03 -0.97
CA SER A 104 -8.23 -11.75 -0.71
C SER A 104 -7.86 -12.98 0.12
N VAL A 105 -7.88 -12.85 1.44
CA VAL A 105 -7.99 -14.01 2.31
C VAL A 105 -9.38 -14.56 2.03
N ARG A 106 -9.47 -15.39 0.98
CA ARG A 106 -10.59 -16.29 0.81
C ARG A 106 -10.49 -17.21 2.02
N LEU A 107 -11.22 -16.85 3.08
CA LEU A 107 -11.54 -17.77 4.16
C LEU A 107 -12.15 -18.98 3.46
N VAL A 108 -11.34 -20.01 3.20
CA VAL A 108 -11.85 -21.32 2.84
C VAL A 108 -12.48 -21.83 4.12
N GLY A 109 -13.70 -21.36 4.37
CA GLY A 109 -14.61 -22.01 5.27
C GLY A 109 -14.80 -23.41 4.74
N ARG A 110 -14.08 -24.37 5.30
CA ARG A 110 -14.45 -25.77 5.21
C ARG A 110 -14.85 -26.21 6.61
N ILE A 111 -16.13 -25.98 6.88
CA ILE A 111 -16.90 -26.75 7.85
C ILE A 111 -17.39 -27.97 7.08
N ASP A 112 -16.69 -29.08 7.21
CA ASP A 112 -17.17 -30.45 6.94
C ASP A 112 -16.62 -31.22 8.15
N GLY A 113 -17.37 -31.85 9.04
CA GLY A 113 -18.78 -32.18 9.18
C GLY A 113 -18.82 -33.15 10.35
#